data_AF-A0A0D0A3F7-F1
#
_entry.id   AF-A0A0D0A3F7-F1
#
_cell.length_a   1.000
_cell.length_b   1.000
_cell.length_c   1.000
_cell.angle_alpha   90.00
_cell.angle_beta   90.00
_cell.angle_gamma   90.00
#
_symmetry.space_group_name_H-M   'P 1'
#
loop_
_entity.id
_entity.type
_entity.pdbx_description
1 polymer ?
#
loop_
_entity_poly.entity_id
_entity_poly.type
_entity_poly.pdbx_seq_one_letter_code
_entity_poly.pdbx_strand_id
1 'polypeptide(L)'
;ELDDIKVEYHPHSQISSTIHHFSEFTRSRMTEDTVPHNNSPWEPFRTRLDFKIAEIALEAAMTKDQTNRLLDLMHRSASGNDKFTLQNHNEVRSLWDLASQRYTRFQNDTVSVPFDSEVHEFEMHYRPLWDWGLDLLRDKYLVPHFVFDAQRLSKFDGERFVRFIDEPWTADAFWDAQVCFKSCFIVVLN
;
A
#
# COMPACT_ATOMS: atom_id res chain seq x y z
N GLU A 1 24.01 19.86 5.74
CA GLU A 1 23.72 21.21 5.27
C GLU A 1 22.36 21.67 5.81
N LEU A 2 22.01 22.94 5.64
CA LEU A 2 20.70 23.45 6.05
C LEU A 2 19.62 22.54 5.44
N ASP A 3 18.59 22.21 6.22
CA ASP A 3 17.48 21.33 5.85
C ASP A 3 17.78 19.84 5.70
N ASP A 4 19.01 19.37 5.93
CA ASP A 4 19.34 17.93 5.93
C ASP A 4 18.43 17.13 6.87
N ILE A 5 18.03 15.94 6.42
CA ILE A 5 17.20 15.03 7.19
C ILE A 5 18.07 13.89 7.72
N LYS A 6 18.12 13.77 9.04
CA LYS A 6 18.72 12.63 9.74
C LYS A 6 17.65 11.59 10.03
N VAL A 7 17.95 10.34 9.68
CA VAL A 7 17.15 9.16 10.03
C VAL A 7 17.92 8.36 11.07
N GLU A 8 17.39 8.29 12.27
CA GLU A 8 17.89 7.42 13.33
C GLU A 8 17.04 6.16 13.39
N TYR A 9 17.67 5.00 13.20
CA TYR A 9 16.99 3.71 13.29
C TYR A 9 17.03 3.16 14.72
N HIS A 10 15.98 2.43 15.11
CA HIS A 10 15.92 1.80 16.41
C HIS A 10 17.08 0.79 16.60
N PRO A 11 17.75 0.72 17.77
CA PRO A 11 18.91 -0.17 17.97
C PRO A 11 18.64 -1.66 17.75
N HIS A 12 17.38 -2.09 17.70
CA HIS A 12 17.01 -3.46 17.34
C HIS A 12 17.26 -3.78 15.86
N SER A 13 17.12 -2.80 14.96
CA SER A 13 17.29 -3.00 13.52
C SER A 13 18.75 -3.27 13.13
N GLN A 14 19.70 -2.88 13.99
CA GLN A 14 21.14 -2.92 13.72
C GLN A 14 21.57 -2.08 12.51
N ILE A 15 20.75 -1.10 12.12
CA ILE A 15 21.03 -0.16 11.03
C ILE A 15 21.62 1.12 11.62
N SER A 16 22.73 1.58 11.06
CA SER A 16 23.34 2.86 11.43
C SER A 16 22.49 4.04 10.95
N SER A 17 22.48 5.13 11.72
CA SER A 17 21.77 6.35 11.31
C SER A 17 22.32 6.93 10.00
N THR A 18 21.45 7.49 9.17
CA THR A 18 21.80 8.12 7.89
C THR A 18 21.41 9.59 7.87
N ILE A 19 22.05 10.36 7.00
CA ILE A 19 21.73 11.77 6.74
C ILE A 19 21.51 11.93 5.24
N HIS A 20 20.43 12.59 4.85
CA HIS A 20 20.03 12.84 3.47
C HIS A 20 19.88 14.34 3.25
N HIS A 21 20.29 14.83 2.09
CA HIS A 21 19.94 16.18 1.69
C HIS A 21 18.43 16.29 1.44
N PHE A 22 17.82 17.42 1.78
CA PHE A 22 16.36 17.60 1.71
C PHE A 22 15.78 17.26 0.32
N SER A 23 16.47 17.69 -0.76
CA SER A 23 16.02 17.45 -2.14
C SER A 23 16.07 15.99 -2.58
N GLU A 24 16.85 15.16 -1.88
CA GLU A 24 17.03 13.74 -2.18
C GLU A 24 16.15 12.86 -1.28
N PHE A 25 15.59 13.44 -0.21
CA PHE A 25 14.70 12.74 0.69
C PHE A 25 13.34 12.55 0.03
N THR A 26 13.10 11.34 -0.49
CA THR A 26 11.84 10.95 -1.12
C THR A 26 11.28 9.71 -0.42
N ARG A 27 9.95 9.65 -0.27
CA ARG A 27 9.26 8.42 0.16
C ARG A 27 8.80 7.53 -1.02
N SER A 28 8.52 8.10 -2.21
CA SER A 28 8.49 7.49 -3.57
C SER A 28 7.93 8.50 -4.60
N ARG A 29 8.22 8.33 -5.90
CA ARG A 29 8.22 9.34 -7.01
C ARG A 29 6.89 9.56 -7.74
N MET A 30 6.66 10.78 -8.26
CA MET A 30 5.66 11.10 -9.30
C MET A 30 6.31 11.52 -10.62
N THR A 31 5.62 11.29 -11.75
CA THR A 31 5.90 11.88 -13.06
C THR A 31 4.60 12.32 -13.72
N GLU A 32 4.55 13.53 -14.26
CA GLU A 32 3.50 14.00 -15.18
C GLU A 32 4.11 14.33 -16.54
N ASP A 33 3.33 14.15 -17.61
CA ASP A 33 3.47 14.87 -18.88
C ASP A 33 2.11 14.92 -19.60
N THR A 34 1.80 16.07 -20.21
CA THR A 34 0.54 16.37 -20.94
C THR A 34 0.78 16.40 -22.45
N VAL A 35 -0.18 15.89 -23.27
CA VAL A 35 -0.10 15.98 -24.75
C VAL A 35 -1.46 16.42 -25.37
N PRO A 36 -1.49 17.23 -26.46
CA PRO A 36 -2.70 17.82 -27.07
C PRO A 36 -3.36 17.01 -28.22
N HIS A 37 -4.54 17.46 -28.67
CA HIS A 37 -5.58 16.75 -29.47
C HIS A 37 -5.51 16.87 -31.02
N ASN A 38 -6.02 15.87 -31.78
CA ASN A 38 -6.31 15.90 -33.24
C ASN A 38 -7.48 14.95 -33.69
N ASN A 39 -7.85 15.02 -34.99
CA ASN A 39 -9.16 15.00 -35.68
C ASN A 39 -9.99 13.69 -35.91
N SER A 40 -9.60 12.51 -35.44
CA SER A 40 -10.53 11.35 -35.38
C SER A 40 -11.12 11.23 -33.97
N PRO A 41 -12.35 10.71 -33.76
CA PRO A 41 -12.90 10.57 -32.40
C PRO A 41 -12.08 9.62 -31.50
N TRP A 42 -11.26 8.77 -32.12
CA TRP A 42 -10.25 7.95 -31.44
C TRP A 42 -8.81 8.38 -31.73
N GLU A 43 -8.55 9.49 -32.43
CA GLU A 43 -7.19 10.07 -32.45
C GLU A 43 -6.89 10.64 -31.06
N PRO A 44 -5.62 10.64 -30.62
CA PRO A 44 -4.39 10.27 -31.34
C PRO A 44 -4.10 8.75 -31.39
N PHE A 45 -5.03 7.89 -30.98
CA PHE A 45 -4.79 6.44 -30.95
C PHE A 45 -4.71 5.85 -32.36
N ARG A 46 -3.74 4.94 -32.56
CA ARG A 46 -3.47 4.31 -33.86
C ARG A 46 -4.60 3.39 -34.31
N THR A 47 -5.34 2.80 -33.37
CA THR A 47 -6.50 1.95 -33.64
C THR A 47 -7.66 2.26 -32.70
N ARG A 48 -8.89 1.93 -33.12
CA ARG A 48 -10.08 2.01 -32.26
C ARG A 48 -9.99 1.07 -31.03
N LEU A 49 -9.29 -0.06 -31.15
CA LEU A 49 -9.06 -0.96 -30.03
C LEU A 49 -8.19 -0.28 -28.97
N ASP A 50 -7.10 0.36 -29.38
CA ASP A 50 -6.23 1.13 -28.48
C ASP A 50 -7.03 2.22 -27.75
N PHE A 51 -7.91 2.93 -28.46
CA PHE A 51 -8.81 3.91 -27.87
C PHE A 51 -9.77 3.30 -26.85
N LYS A 52 -10.41 2.16 -27.15
CA LYS A 52 -11.34 1.52 -26.21
C LYS A 52 -10.65 0.97 -24.97
N ILE A 53 -9.43 0.46 -25.11
CA ILE A 53 -8.61 0.04 -23.97
C ILE A 53 -8.23 1.25 -23.12
N ALA A 54 -7.81 2.36 -23.75
CA ALA A 54 -7.47 3.59 -23.05
C ALA A 54 -8.69 4.28 -22.39
N GLU A 55 -9.87 4.20 -23.01
CA GLU A 55 -11.15 4.67 -22.46
C GLU A 55 -11.45 3.94 -21.14
N ILE A 56 -11.38 2.60 -21.12
CA ILE A 56 -11.56 1.81 -19.89
C ILE A 56 -10.51 2.19 -18.85
N ALA A 57 -9.25 2.39 -19.25
CA ALA A 57 -8.19 2.78 -18.33
C ALA A 57 -8.44 4.15 -17.70
N LEU A 58 -8.97 5.10 -18.48
CA LEU A 58 -9.36 6.42 -18.00
C LEU A 58 -10.60 6.37 -17.10
N GLU A 59 -11.64 5.65 -17.50
CA GLU A 59 -12.87 5.45 -16.71
C GLU A 59 -12.58 4.81 -15.35
N ALA A 60 -11.63 3.88 -15.30
CA ALA A 60 -11.17 3.24 -14.08
C ALA A 60 -10.11 4.03 -13.30
N ALA A 61 -9.77 5.25 -13.76
CA ALA A 61 -8.73 6.11 -13.17
C ALA A 61 -7.40 5.38 -12.92
N MET A 62 -6.99 4.54 -13.88
CA MET A 62 -5.79 3.71 -13.76
C MET A 62 -4.52 4.57 -13.70
N THR A 63 -3.63 4.21 -12.77
CA THR A 63 -2.28 4.79 -12.70
C THR A 63 -1.45 4.40 -13.92
N LYS A 64 -0.36 5.14 -14.18
CA LYS A 64 0.62 4.83 -15.24
C LYS A 64 1.07 3.37 -15.20
N ASP A 65 1.38 2.84 -14.02
CA ASP A 65 1.85 1.47 -13.84
C ASP A 65 0.75 0.45 -14.12
N GLN A 66 -0.48 0.72 -13.68
CA GLN A 66 -1.63 -0.13 -13.98
C GLN A 66 -1.92 -0.17 -15.48
N THR A 67 -1.89 0.98 -16.15
CA THR A 67 -2.11 1.10 -17.61
C THR A 67 -1.05 0.34 -18.39
N ASN A 68 0.24 0.51 -18.06
CA ASN A 68 1.33 -0.23 -18.68
C ASN A 68 1.18 -1.75 -18.50
N ARG A 69 0.78 -2.19 -17.31
CA ARG A 69 0.55 -3.60 -17.01
C ARG A 69 -0.63 -4.19 -17.78
N LEU A 70 -1.71 -3.42 -17.98
CA LEU A 70 -2.83 -3.84 -18.82
C LEU A 70 -2.41 -4.03 -20.28
N LEU A 71 -1.64 -3.09 -20.83
CA LEU A 71 -1.13 -3.17 -22.21
C LEU A 71 -0.22 -4.39 -22.41
N ASP A 72 0.68 -4.68 -21.46
CA ASP A 72 1.52 -5.89 -21.49
C ASP A 72 0.69 -7.18 -21.55
N LEU A 73 -0.33 -7.29 -20.71
CA LEU A 73 -1.23 -8.45 -20.70
C LEU A 73 -1.97 -8.62 -22.04
N MET A 74 -2.45 -7.53 -22.64
CA MET A 74 -3.12 -7.54 -23.94
C MET A 74 -2.17 -7.98 -25.06
N HIS A 75 -0.94 -7.46 -25.08
CA HIS A 75 0.07 -7.87 -26.05
C HIS A 75 0.48 -9.34 -25.90
N ARG A 76 0.66 -9.82 -24.65
CA ARG A 76 0.93 -11.24 -24.38
C ARG A 76 -0.20 -12.14 -24.86
N SER A 77 -1.44 -11.76 -24.58
CA SER A 77 -2.60 -12.53 -25.05
C SER A 77 -2.72 -12.52 -26.58
N ALA A 78 -2.42 -11.40 -27.24
CA ALA A 78 -2.48 -11.29 -28.70
C ALA A 78 -1.32 -12.04 -29.40
N SER A 79 -0.16 -12.13 -28.75
CA SER A 79 1.01 -12.85 -29.28
C SER A 79 0.85 -14.38 -29.27
N GLY A 80 -0.18 -14.92 -28.62
CA GLY A 80 -0.43 -16.35 -28.49
C GLY A 80 0.41 -17.06 -27.43
N ASN A 81 1.27 -16.33 -26.71
CA ASN A 81 2.12 -16.88 -25.65
C ASN A 81 1.33 -17.24 -24.39
N ASP A 82 0.24 -16.53 -24.11
CA ASP A 82 -0.64 -16.78 -22.97
C ASP A 82 -2.10 -16.74 -23.41
N LYS A 83 -2.89 -17.75 -23.00
CA LYS A 83 -4.32 -17.79 -23.30
C LYS A 83 -5.11 -17.08 -22.21
N PHE A 84 -5.76 -15.97 -22.57
CA PHE A 84 -6.77 -15.35 -21.72
C PHE A 84 -8.07 -16.17 -21.76
N THR A 85 -8.50 -16.69 -20.61
CA THR A 85 -9.63 -17.65 -20.51
C THR A 85 -10.90 -17.09 -19.87
N LEU A 86 -10.80 -15.98 -19.13
CA LEU A 86 -11.94 -15.38 -18.44
C LEU A 86 -12.95 -14.83 -19.45
N GLN A 87 -14.22 -15.17 -19.30
CA GLN A 87 -15.26 -14.84 -20.28
C GLN A 87 -16.11 -13.64 -19.90
N ASN A 88 -16.36 -13.43 -18.61
CA ASN A 88 -17.28 -12.40 -18.15
C ASN A 88 -17.04 -12.02 -16.69
N HIS A 89 -17.72 -10.95 -16.25
CA HIS A 89 -17.63 -10.43 -14.89
C HIS A 89 -18.07 -11.44 -13.81
N ASN A 90 -19.07 -12.30 -14.08
CA ASN A 90 -19.54 -13.27 -13.09
C ASN A 90 -18.49 -14.33 -12.78
N GLU A 91 -17.73 -14.75 -13.79
CA GLU A 91 -16.59 -15.66 -13.62
C GLU A 91 -15.48 -14.98 -12.81
N VAL A 92 -15.16 -13.72 -13.11
CA VAL A 92 -14.18 -12.92 -12.34
C VAL A 92 -14.59 -12.82 -10.88
N ARG A 93 -15.85 -12.44 -10.60
CA ARG A 93 -16.38 -12.34 -9.23
C ARG A 93 -16.34 -13.70 -8.52
N SER A 94 -16.73 -14.78 -9.18
CA SER A 94 -16.69 -16.13 -8.58
C SER A 94 -15.27 -16.55 -8.22
N LEU A 95 -14.28 -16.23 -9.07
CA LEU A 95 -12.88 -16.50 -8.79
C LEU A 95 -12.32 -15.60 -7.69
N TRP A 96 -12.76 -14.34 -7.59
CA TRP A 96 -12.44 -13.48 -6.46
C TRP A 96 -13.06 -13.99 -5.16
N ASP A 97 -14.28 -14.49 -5.19
CA ASP A 97 -14.92 -15.09 -4.02
C ASP A 97 -14.13 -16.32 -3.55
N LEU A 98 -13.70 -17.18 -4.48
CA LEU A 98 -12.82 -18.31 -4.16
C LEU A 98 -11.44 -17.86 -3.64
N ALA A 99 -10.84 -16.83 -4.24
CA ALA A 99 -9.57 -16.27 -3.80
C ALA A 99 -9.69 -15.64 -2.41
N SER A 100 -10.82 -14.99 -2.11
CA SER A 100 -11.09 -14.37 -0.81
C SER A 100 -11.07 -15.40 0.32
N GLN A 101 -11.43 -16.65 0.04
CA GLN A 101 -11.37 -17.75 1.01
C GLN A 101 -9.95 -18.13 1.42
N ARG A 102 -8.93 -17.67 0.67
CA ARG A 102 -7.51 -17.85 1.04
C ARG A 102 -7.05 -16.85 2.10
N TYR A 103 -7.84 -15.81 2.35
CA TYR A 103 -7.57 -14.79 3.36
C TYR A 103 -8.60 -14.88 4.49
N THR A 104 -8.28 -14.27 5.61
CA THR A 104 -9.13 -14.12 6.78
C THR A 104 -10.46 -13.51 6.36
N ARG A 105 -11.55 -14.25 6.61
CA ARG A 105 -12.91 -13.84 6.22
C ARG A 105 -13.42 -12.72 7.12
N PHE A 106 -14.35 -11.94 6.59
CA PHE A 106 -15.16 -11.05 7.42
C PHE A 106 -16.02 -11.89 8.37
N GLN A 107 -16.13 -11.41 9.60
CA GLN A 107 -17.01 -11.86 10.65
C GLN A 107 -18.02 -10.77 10.94
N ASN A 108 -19.18 -11.17 11.44
CA ASN A 108 -20.22 -10.26 11.86
C ASN A 108 -20.44 -10.50 13.34
N ASP A 109 -20.45 -9.44 14.12
CA ASP A 109 -20.79 -9.48 15.54
C ASP A 109 -21.66 -8.27 15.88
N THR A 110 -22.43 -8.38 16.95
CA THR A 110 -23.33 -7.32 17.39
C THR A 110 -22.77 -6.67 18.65
N VAL A 111 -22.35 -5.42 18.51
CA VAL A 111 -21.85 -4.63 19.64
C VAL A 111 -23.04 -4.00 20.36
N SER A 112 -23.22 -4.35 21.63
CA SER A 112 -24.24 -3.76 22.49
C SER A 112 -23.64 -2.67 23.37
N VAL A 113 -24.12 -1.43 23.23
CA VAL A 113 -23.65 -0.27 24.00
C VAL A 113 -24.81 0.29 24.83
N PRO A 114 -24.72 0.29 26.18
CA PRO A 114 -25.70 0.96 27.00
C PRO A 114 -25.52 2.49 26.90
N PHE A 115 -26.56 3.19 26.51
CA PHE A 115 -26.61 4.65 26.43
C PHE A 115 -28.01 5.16 26.81
N ASP A 116 -28.06 6.15 27.71
CA ASP A 116 -29.31 6.73 28.23
C ASP A 116 -30.34 5.70 28.75
N SER A 117 -29.87 4.73 29.54
CA SER A 117 -30.69 3.62 30.07
C SER A 117 -31.29 2.66 29.03
N GLU A 118 -30.90 2.79 27.76
CA GLU A 118 -31.27 1.89 26.66
C GLU A 118 -30.03 1.17 26.10
N VAL A 119 -30.20 -0.09 25.71
CA VAL A 119 -29.14 -0.85 25.04
C VAL A 119 -29.29 -0.65 23.54
N HIS A 120 -28.24 -0.12 22.92
CA HIS A 120 -28.16 0.06 21.48
C HIS A 120 -27.31 -1.05 20.86
N GLU A 121 -27.87 -1.76 19.89
CA GLU A 121 -27.18 -2.83 19.18
C GLU A 121 -26.71 -2.35 17.81
N PHE A 122 -25.45 -2.65 17.48
CA PHE A 122 -24.84 -2.29 16.21
C PHE A 122 -24.24 -3.53 15.55
N GLU A 123 -24.69 -3.86 14.34
CA GLU A 123 -24.06 -4.89 13.52
C GLU A 123 -22.70 -4.39 13.03
N MET A 124 -21.64 -5.10 13.38
CA MET A 124 -20.27 -4.80 13.02
C MET A 124 -19.70 -5.90 12.15
N HIS A 125 -19.35 -5.56 10.92
CA HIS A 125 -18.55 -6.41 10.05
C HIS A 125 -17.06 -6.10 10.27
N TYR A 126 -16.28 -7.11 10.68
CA TYR A 126 -14.84 -6.94 10.92
C TYR A 126 -14.04 -8.15 10.47
N ARG A 127 -12.72 -8.02 10.39
CA ARG A 127 -11.81 -9.16 10.31
C ARG A 127 -11.02 -9.24 11.62
N PRO A 128 -10.83 -10.43 12.21
CA PRO A 128 -9.92 -10.58 13.34
C PRO A 128 -8.55 -9.97 12.99
N LEU A 129 -8.16 -8.92 13.72
CA LEU A 129 -6.99 -8.11 13.36
C LEU A 129 -5.71 -8.94 13.33
N TRP A 130 -5.58 -9.91 14.24
CA TRP A 130 -4.41 -10.78 14.29
C TRP A 130 -4.29 -11.69 13.07
N ASP A 131 -5.36 -12.41 12.72
CA ASP A 131 -5.36 -13.32 11.57
C ASP A 131 -5.18 -12.56 10.25
N TRP A 132 -5.87 -11.43 10.12
CA TRP A 132 -5.69 -10.55 8.97
C TRP A 132 -4.27 -10.00 8.89
N GLY A 133 -3.68 -9.60 10.01
CA GLY A 133 -2.29 -9.18 10.09
C GLY A 133 -1.31 -10.27 9.64
N LEU A 134 -1.52 -11.52 10.09
CA LEU A 134 -0.71 -12.67 9.65
C LEU A 134 -0.83 -12.92 8.15
N ASP A 135 -1.99 -12.72 7.55
CA ASP A 135 -2.14 -12.85 6.10
C ASP A 135 -1.33 -11.81 5.33
N LEU A 136 -1.30 -10.55 5.81
CA LEU A 136 -0.48 -9.51 5.20
C LEU A 136 1.01 -9.82 5.33
N LEU A 137 1.44 -10.33 6.48
CA LEU A 137 2.83 -10.75 6.72
C LEU A 137 3.26 -11.97 5.90
N ARG A 138 2.31 -12.73 5.34
CA ARG A 138 2.59 -13.85 4.43
C ARG A 138 2.64 -13.42 2.97
N ASP A 139 2.16 -12.22 2.63
CA ASP A 139 2.19 -11.72 1.27
C ASP A 139 3.59 -11.21 0.90
N LYS A 140 4.30 -12.00 0.09
CA LYS A 140 5.66 -11.68 -0.38
C LYS A 140 5.79 -10.34 -1.11
N TYR A 141 4.70 -9.78 -1.65
CA TYR A 141 4.70 -8.49 -2.32
C TYR A 141 4.47 -7.34 -1.36
N LEU A 142 3.80 -7.56 -0.23
CA LEU A 142 3.54 -6.52 0.77
C LEU A 142 4.63 -6.46 1.83
N VAL A 143 5.16 -7.61 2.27
CA VAL A 143 6.23 -7.71 3.29
C VAL A 143 7.39 -6.73 3.07
N PRO A 144 7.93 -6.52 1.85
CA PRO A 144 9.02 -5.58 1.63
C PRO A 144 8.68 -4.11 1.92
N HIS A 145 7.40 -3.77 2.00
CA HIS A 145 6.91 -2.41 2.24
C HIS A 145 6.53 -2.17 3.71
N PHE A 146 6.55 -3.19 4.57
CA PHE A 146 6.31 -3.00 6.00
C PHE A 146 7.54 -2.39 6.68
N VAL A 147 7.30 -1.39 7.53
CA VAL A 147 8.31 -0.83 8.41
C VAL A 147 8.13 -1.45 9.79
N PHE A 148 8.98 -2.43 10.11
CA PHE A 148 8.91 -3.16 11.38
C PHE A 148 9.64 -2.46 12.53
N ASP A 149 10.67 -1.68 12.22
CA ASP A 149 11.47 -0.97 13.20
C ASP A 149 11.09 0.50 13.24
N ALA A 150 10.94 1.03 14.46
CA ALA A 150 10.75 2.44 14.70
C ALA A 150 11.95 3.26 14.18
N GLN A 151 11.65 4.48 13.75
CA GLN A 151 12.64 5.44 13.28
C GLN A 151 12.43 6.78 13.98
N ARG A 152 13.47 7.60 14.04
CA ARG A 152 13.36 9.01 14.43
C ARG A 152 13.93 9.88 13.32
N LEU A 153 13.11 10.81 12.84
CA LEU A 153 13.49 11.80 11.85
C LEU A 153 13.76 13.13 12.51
N SER A 154 14.88 13.75 12.12
CA SER A 154 15.21 15.11 12.53
C SER A 154 15.69 15.93 11.34
N LYS A 155 15.40 17.22 11.32
CA LYS A 155 15.80 18.14 10.26
C LYS A 155 16.82 19.15 10.80
N PHE A 156 17.88 19.44 10.05
CA PHE A 156 18.91 20.40 10.45
C PHE A 156 18.44 21.84 10.23
N ASP A 157 18.42 22.65 11.28
CA ASP A 157 17.96 24.06 11.24
C ASP A 157 19.09 25.08 10.99
N GLY A 158 20.32 24.60 10.79
CA GLY A 158 21.54 25.43 10.67
C GLY A 158 22.41 25.40 11.92
N GLU A 159 21.86 25.00 13.07
CA GLU A 159 22.59 24.85 14.33
C GLU A 159 22.55 23.41 14.84
N ARG A 160 21.38 22.77 14.79
CA ARG A 160 21.13 21.43 15.33
C ARG A 160 20.08 20.66 14.53
N PHE A 161 20.00 19.36 14.81
CA PHE A 161 18.91 18.52 14.30
C PHE A 161 17.70 18.63 15.23
N VAL A 162 16.57 19.05 14.67
CA VAL A 162 15.28 19.19 15.38
C VAL A 162 14.33 18.08 14.95
N ARG A 163 13.74 17.41 15.94
CA ARG A 163 12.84 16.26 15.76
C ARG A 163 11.55 16.66 15.04
N PHE A 164 11.07 15.82 14.12
CA PHE A 164 9.72 15.91 13.56
C PHE A 164 9.11 14.51 13.36
N ILE A 165 7.78 14.44 13.25
CA ILE A 165 7.02 13.21 13.01
C ILE A 165 6.25 13.39 11.71
N ASP A 166 6.31 12.40 10.84
CA ASP A 166 5.58 12.37 9.57
C ASP A 166 4.76 11.09 9.38
N GLU A 167 5.04 10.03 10.14
CA GLU A 167 4.34 8.75 10.10
C GLU A 167 4.25 8.14 11.51
N PRO A 168 3.29 7.22 11.75
CA PRO A 168 3.16 6.56 13.05
C PRO A 168 4.45 5.85 13.52
N TRP A 169 5.20 5.23 12.59
CA TRP A 169 6.45 4.55 12.94
C TRP A 169 7.63 5.49 13.16
N THR A 170 7.46 6.78 12.87
CA THR A 170 8.46 7.82 13.17
C THR A 170 8.11 8.57 14.44
N ALA A 171 7.19 8.10 15.27
CA ALA A 171 6.80 8.69 16.55
C ALA A 171 7.43 7.97 17.77
N ASP A 172 7.54 8.67 18.90
CA ASP A 172 8.20 8.13 20.09
C ASP A 172 7.41 6.98 20.73
N ALA A 173 6.08 6.97 20.64
CA ALA A 173 5.27 5.86 21.15
C ALA A 173 5.65 4.50 20.54
N PHE A 174 5.96 4.46 19.23
CA PHE A 174 6.39 3.21 18.59
C PHE A 174 7.82 2.83 18.99
N TRP A 175 8.71 3.82 19.08
CA TRP A 175 10.06 3.62 19.59
C TRP A 175 10.07 3.03 20.99
N ASP A 176 9.32 3.62 21.92
CA ASP A 176 9.26 3.20 23.31
C ASP A 176 8.59 1.82 23.45
N ALA A 177 7.55 1.55 22.66
CA ALA A 177 6.97 0.22 22.58
C ALA A 177 8.02 -0.82 22.15
N GLN A 178 8.81 -0.53 21.12
CA GLN A 178 9.86 -1.42 20.64
C GLN A 178 11.00 -1.62 21.66
N VAL A 179 11.31 -0.61 22.48
CA VAL A 179 12.21 -0.75 23.62
C VAL A 179 11.62 -1.72 24.67
N CYS A 180 10.34 -1.59 24.99
CA CYS A 180 9.66 -2.45 25.96
C CYS A 180 9.54 -3.92 25.48
N PHE A 181 9.37 -4.16 24.18
CA PHE A 181 9.23 -5.52 23.64
C PHE A 181 10.49 -6.38 23.76
N LYS A 182 11.68 -5.79 23.97
CA LYS A 182 12.92 -6.56 24.25
C LYS A 182 12.89 -7.36 25.56
N SER A 183 11.95 -7.10 26.47
CA SER A 183 11.80 -7.90 27.70
C SER A 183 10.79 -9.05 27.63
N CYS A 184 10.02 -9.22 26.54
CA CYS A 184 8.88 -10.15 26.57
C CYS A 184 8.72 -11.18 25.43
N PHE A 185 9.50 -11.19 24.34
CA PHE A 185 9.35 -12.25 23.32
C PHE A 185 10.69 -12.71 22.73
N ILE A 186 11.26 -13.75 23.33
CA ILE A 186 11.95 -14.80 22.57
C ILE A 186 10.88 -15.87 22.28
N VAL A 187 10.91 -16.45 21.07
CA VAL A 187 9.95 -17.45 20.51
C VAL A 187 8.63 -16.78 20.07
N VAL A 188 8.16 -16.78 18.82
CA VAL A 188 7.96 -17.90 17.88
C VAL A 188 7.90 -17.33 16.45
N LEU A 189 8.93 -17.54 15.63
CA LEU A 189 8.81 -17.73 14.18
C LEU A 189 9.98 -18.62 13.76
N ASN A 190 9.79 -19.93 13.97
CA ASN A 190 10.45 -21.01 13.23
C ASN A 190 9.32 -21.89 12.67
#